data_AF-A0A6L7QGZ2-F1
#
_entry.id   AF-A0A6L7QGZ2-F1
#
_cell.length_a   1.000
_cell.length_b   1.000
_cell.length_c   1.000
_cell.angle_alpha   90.00
_cell.angle_beta   90.00
_cell.angle_gamma   90.00
#
_symmetry.space_group_name_H-M   'P 1'
#
loop_
_entity.id
_entity.type
_entity.pdbx_description
1 polymer ?
#
loop_
_entity_poly.entity_id
_entity_poly.type
_entity_poly.pdbx_seq_one_letter_code
_entity_poly.pdbx_strand_id
1 'polypeptide(L)'
;MRDIIFSANGARMAVSSYIGTWLYDTYTGTEVALIRSKGETTGSIAVSSDGSTLAMGSFRTVQVWDAASGQLKILDGHTDWVRSVALSPDGATLASSSGSSMILLWDTASGQLKTTLDGHGAMVFSPDGAVLVRGTRGCVRCFADDSGQHKTAHE
;
A
#
# COMPACT_ATOMS: atom_id res chain seq x y z
N MET A 1 2.90 9.95 13.45
CA MET A 1 3.32 10.44 12.12
C MET A 1 2.15 11.20 11.53
N ARG A 2 2.37 12.39 10.94
CA ARG A 2 1.34 13.15 10.23
C ARG A 2 1.79 13.24 8.78
N ASP A 3 1.30 12.33 7.96
CA ASP A 3 1.53 12.37 6.52
C ASP A 3 0.38 13.10 5.83
N ILE A 4 0.74 13.86 4.80
CA ILE A 4 -0.18 14.49 3.88
C ILE A 4 0.22 14.02 2.49
N ILE A 5 -0.74 13.47 1.77
CA ILE A 5 -0.54 12.97 0.41
C ILE A 5 -1.61 13.55 -0.51
N PHE A 6 -1.24 13.78 -1.76
CA PHE A 6 -2.16 14.21 -2.80
C PHE A 6 -2.37 13.09 -3.81
N SER A 7 -3.57 13.00 -4.38
CA SER A 7 -3.75 12.21 -5.60
C SER A 7 -2.91 12.80 -6.73
N ALA A 8 -2.47 11.99 -7.69
CA ALA A 8 -1.61 12.44 -8.78
C ALA A 8 -2.25 13.55 -9.64
N ASN A 9 -3.58 13.52 -9.79
CA ASN A 9 -4.35 14.57 -10.46
C ASN A 9 -4.63 15.81 -9.57
N GLY A 10 -4.12 15.80 -8.33
CA GLY A 10 -4.28 16.86 -7.35
C GLY A 10 -5.70 17.07 -6.84
N ALA A 11 -6.70 16.25 -7.22
CA ALA A 11 -8.11 16.42 -6.89
C ALA A 11 -8.51 15.96 -5.49
N ARG A 12 -7.65 15.17 -4.84
CA ARG A 12 -7.86 14.62 -3.50
C ARG A 12 -6.64 14.83 -2.64
N MET A 13 -6.86 15.07 -1.36
CA MET A 13 -5.81 15.14 -0.35
C MET A 13 -6.17 14.20 0.80
N ALA A 14 -5.24 13.33 1.19
CA ALA A 14 -5.37 12.52 2.39
C ALA A 14 -4.50 13.10 3.51
N VAL A 15 -5.08 13.23 4.70
CA VAL A 15 -4.42 13.75 5.89
C VAL A 15 -4.53 12.72 6.99
N SER A 16 -3.41 12.09 7.33
CA SER A 16 -3.37 11.05 8.36
C SER A 16 -3.20 11.63 9.76
N SER A 17 -4.01 11.12 10.68
CA SER A 17 -3.97 11.46 12.10
C SER A 17 -4.04 10.21 12.96
N TYR A 18 -3.95 10.40 14.29
CA TYR A 18 -4.18 9.34 15.26
C TYR A 18 -5.60 8.74 15.21
N ILE A 19 -6.60 9.51 14.78
CA ILE A 19 -8.02 9.10 14.77
C ILE A 19 -8.37 8.36 13.47
N GLY A 20 -7.55 8.53 12.44
CA GLY A 20 -7.85 8.10 11.09
C GLY A 20 -7.27 9.04 10.04
N THR A 21 -7.51 8.69 8.79
CA THR A 21 -7.12 9.49 7.63
C THR A 21 -8.34 10.20 7.07
N TRP A 22 -8.29 11.52 7.07
CA TRP A 22 -9.30 12.35 6.40
C TRP A 22 -8.97 12.47 4.92
N LEU A 23 -10.01 12.42 4.09
CA LEU A 23 -9.95 12.68 2.67
C LEU A 23 -10.67 13.97 2.37
N TYR A 24 -10.01 14.84 1.62
CA TYR A 24 -10.53 16.12 1.18
C TYR A 24 -10.58 16.18 -0.33
N ASP A 25 -11.60 16.85 -0.86
CA ASP A 25 -11.56 17.40 -2.20
C ASP A 25 -10.72 18.68 -2.16
N THR A 26 -9.71 18.77 -3.02
CA THR A 26 -8.74 19.88 -3.01
C THR A 26 -9.26 21.12 -3.72
N TYR A 27 -10.24 20.98 -4.60
CA TYR A 27 -10.85 22.10 -5.32
C TYR A 27 -11.84 22.84 -4.44
N THR A 28 -12.65 22.09 -3.67
CA THR A 28 -13.68 22.66 -2.79
C THR A 28 -13.25 22.79 -1.34
N GLY A 29 -12.21 22.07 -0.91
CA GLY A 29 -11.78 21.97 0.48
C GLY A 29 -12.72 21.13 1.36
N THR A 30 -13.71 20.44 0.77
CA THR A 30 -14.71 19.69 1.53
C THR A 30 -14.17 18.33 1.97
N GLU A 31 -14.47 17.93 3.20
CA GLU A 31 -14.25 16.56 3.66
C GLU A 31 -15.11 15.60 2.82
N VAL A 32 -14.47 14.64 2.19
CA VAL A 32 -15.08 13.58 1.38
C VAL A 32 -15.33 12.36 2.25
N ALA A 33 -14.36 11.99 3.10
CA ALA A 33 -14.48 10.82 3.97
C ALA A 33 -13.52 10.88 5.16
N LEU A 34 -13.86 10.16 6.23
CA LEU A 34 -12.95 9.82 7.32
C LEU A 34 -12.75 8.30 7.37
N ILE A 35 -11.54 7.87 7.04
CA ILE A 35 -11.11 6.49 7.20
C ILE A 35 -10.63 6.31 8.64
N ARG A 36 -11.51 5.81 9.52
CA ARG A 36 -11.18 5.51 10.92
C ARG A 36 -10.20 4.34 10.98
N SER A 37 -8.93 4.60 11.28
CA SER A 37 -8.04 3.57 11.83
C SER A 37 -8.48 3.35 13.27
N LYS A 38 -8.78 2.11 13.69
CA LYS A 38 -9.34 1.79 15.01
C LYS A 38 -8.34 2.04 16.16
N GLY A 39 -7.93 3.29 16.39
CA GLY A 39 -6.94 3.66 17.42
C GLY A 39 -5.54 3.08 17.19
N GLU A 40 -5.29 2.54 15.99
CA GLU A 40 -4.07 1.85 15.65
C GLU A 40 -3.12 2.78 14.88
N THR A 41 -1.86 2.85 15.34
CA THR A 41 -0.75 3.58 14.72
C THR A 41 -0.59 3.25 13.23
N THR A 42 -1.05 4.11 12.34
CA THR A 42 -0.95 3.88 10.90
C THR A 42 0.50 3.60 10.49
N GLY A 43 0.76 2.46 9.84
CA GLY A 43 2.12 2.01 9.56
C GLY A 43 2.74 2.71 8.35
N SER A 44 2.05 2.68 7.21
CA SER A 44 2.50 3.21 5.92
C SER A 44 1.32 3.49 5.01
N ILE A 45 1.47 4.44 4.09
CA ILE A 45 0.46 4.86 3.10
C ILE A 45 1.08 4.88 1.71
N ALA A 46 0.31 4.51 0.68
CA ALA A 46 0.72 4.53 -0.72
C ALA A 46 -0.43 4.95 -1.64
N VAL A 47 -0.10 5.61 -2.75
CA VAL A 47 -1.06 6.10 -3.75
C VAL A 47 -0.66 5.56 -5.12
N SER A 48 -1.64 5.17 -5.95
CA SER A 48 -1.39 4.77 -7.33
C SER A 48 -0.92 5.97 -8.18
N SER A 49 -0.23 5.68 -9.28
CA SER A 49 0.33 6.71 -10.18
C SER A 49 -0.73 7.62 -10.80
N ASP A 50 -1.95 7.12 -10.99
CA ASP A 50 -3.12 7.85 -11.47
C ASP A 50 -3.90 8.57 -10.34
N GLY A 51 -3.54 8.33 -9.08
CA GLY A 51 -4.20 8.88 -7.91
C GLY A 51 -5.58 8.29 -7.61
N SER A 52 -5.98 7.23 -8.30
CA SER A 52 -7.30 6.61 -8.15
C SER A 52 -7.38 5.68 -6.94
N THR A 53 -6.25 5.14 -6.47
CA THR A 53 -6.21 4.13 -5.42
C THR A 53 -5.31 4.59 -4.27
N LEU A 54 -5.83 4.51 -3.05
CA LEU A 54 -5.12 4.79 -1.82
C LEU A 54 -5.01 3.52 -0.99
N ALA A 55 -3.81 3.17 -0.55
CA ALA A 55 -3.53 2.01 0.28
C ALA A 55 -2.96 2.44 1.64
N MET A 56 -3.40 1.79 2.71
CA MET A 56 -2.98 2.11 4.07
C MET A 56 -2.82 0.84 4.90
N GLY A 57 -1.67 0.67 5.54
CA GLY A 57 -1.42 -0.42 6.48
C GLY A 57 -1.88 -0.09 7.89
N SER A 58 -2.65 -1.00 8.50
CA SER A 58 -3.05 -0.98 9.93
C SER A 58 -2.60 -2.27 10.63
N PHE A 59 -3.09 -2.53 11.85
CA PHE A 59 -2.80 -3.80 12.51
C PHE A 59 -3.43 -4.93 11.71
N ARG A 60 -2.60 -5.84 11.18
CA ARG A 60 -2.99 -7.06 10.45
C ARG A 60 -3.73 -6.88 9.12
N THR A 61 -4.13 -5.65 8.81
CA THR A 61 -5.02 -5.35 7.70
C THR A 61 -4.44 -4.27 6.82
N VAL A 62 -4.78 -4.32 5.53
CA VAL A 62 -4.55 -3.22 4.58
C VAL A 62 -5.88 -2.68 4.14
N GLN A 63 -6.05 -1.37 4.24
CA GLN A 63 -7.22 -0.65 3.77
C GLN A 63 -6.91 -0.08 2.40
N VAL A 64 -7.72 -0.43 1.39
CA VAL A 64 -7.61 0.08 0.03
C VAL A 64 -8.85 0.89 -0.28
N TRP A 65 -8.65 2.14 -0.68
CA TRP A 65 -9.71 3.07 -1.02
C TRP A 65 -9.63 3.44 -2.50
N ASP A 66 -10.75 3.32 -3.19
CA ASP A 66 -10.91 3.74 -4.57
C ASP A 66 -11.53 5.15 -4.60
N ALA A 67 -10.82 6.11 -5.18
CA ALA A 67 -11.16 7.51 -5.18
C ALA A 67 -12.30 7.88 -6.13
N ALA A 68 -12.53 7.06 -7.16
CA ALA A 68 -13.56 7.29 -8.15
C ALA A 68 -14.94 6.84 -7.63
N SER A 69 -14.99 5.67 -6.99
CA SER A 69 -16.19 5.05 -6.46
C SER A 69 -16.43 5.34 -4.98
N GLY A 70 -15.40 5.78 -4.26
CA GLY A 70 -15.42 5.98 -2.81
C GLY A 70 -15.40 4.67 -2.00
N GLN A 71 -15.21 3.52 -2.65
CA GLN A 71 -15.29 2.21 -2.01
C GLN A 71 -14.06 1.93 -1.14
N LEU A 72 -14.30 1.35 0.04
CA LEU A 72 -13.27 0.88 0.96
C LEU A 72 -13.23 -0.65 0.95
N LYS A 73 -12.06 -1.22 0.66
CA LYS A 73 -11.77 -2.65 0.79
C LYS A 73 -10.80 -2.88 1.94
N ILE A 74 -11.03 -3.97 2.68
CA ILE A 74 -10.16 -4.38 3.78
C ILE A 74 -9.54 -5.72 3.38
N LEU A 75 -8.22 -5.72 3.23
CA LEU A 75 -7.42 -6.89 2.92
C LEU A 75 -6.90 -7.46 4.24
N ASP A 76 -7.41 -8.62 4.61
CA ASP A 76 -7.05 -9.32 5.84
C ASP A 76 -6.17 -10.54 5.51
N GLY A 77 -5.09 -10.72 6.27
CA GLY A 77 -4.15 -11.81 6.04
C GLY A 77 -2.78 -11.64 6.69
N HIS A 78 -2.42 -10.43 7.13
CA HIS A 78 -1.20 -10.25 7.94
C HIS A 78 -1.45 -10.70 9.38
N THR A 79 -0.44 -11.29 10.01
CA THR A 79 -0.51 -11.73 11.42
C THR A 79 0.04 -10.69 12.40
N ASP A 80 0.67 -9.63 11.88
CA ASP A 80 1.27 -8.54 12.66
C ASP A 80 1.02 -7.17 12.00
N TRP A 81 1.54 -6.10 12.59
CA TRP A 81 1.46 -4.73 12.09
C TRP A 81 1.97 -4.61 10.66
N VAL A 82 1.16 -4.07 9.75
CA VAL A 82 1.60 -3.77 8.39
C VAL A 82 2.54 -2.57 8.44
N ARG A 83 3.81 -2.80 8.10
CA ARG A 83 4.89 -1.80 8.20
C ARG A 83 5.12 -1.04 6.90
N SER A 84 4.79 -1.64 5.75
CA SER A 84 4.99 -1.01 4.45
C SER A 84 3.91 -1.47 3.48
N VAL A 85 3.41 -0.52 2.68
CA VAL A 85 2.52 -0.78 1.55
C VAL A 85 3.08 -0.10 0.30
N ALA A 86 2.90 -0.72 -0.85
CA ALA A 86 3.28 -0.15 -2.15
C ALA A 86 2.27 -0.59 -3.22
N LEU A 87 2.04 0.27 -4.21
CA LEU A 87 1.19 -0.01 -5.36
C LEU A 87 2.06 -0.15 -6.61
N SER A 88 1.68 -1.06 -7.49
CA SER A 88 2.29 -1.18 -8.82
C SER A 88 2.01 0.09 -9.65
N PRO A 89 2.84 0.38 -10.66
CA PRO A 89 2.66 1.57 -11.49
C PRO A 89 1.31 1.61 -12.21
N ASP A 90 0.78 0.43 -12.58
CA ASP A 90 -0.55 0.26 -13.17
C ASP A 90 -1.69 0.23 -12.13
N GLY A 91 -1.36 0.24 -10.84
CA GLY A 91 -2.32 0.17 -9.74
C GLY A 91 -3.02 -1.19 -9.58
N ALA A 92 -2.70 -2.20 -10.38
CA ALA A 92 -3.39 -3.51 -10.37
C ALA A 92 -2.96 -4.41 -9.20
N THR A 93 -1.74 -4.23 -8.72
CA THR A 93 -1.16 -5.03 -7.64
C THR A 93 -0.76 -4.15 -6.46
N LEU A 94 -1.13 -4.59 -5.26
CA LEU A 94 -0.68 -3.99 -4.01
C LEU A 94 0.26 -4.96 -3.30
N ALA A 95 1.42 -4.49 -2.87
CA ALA A 95 2.32 -5.23 -1.99
C ALA A 95 2.20 -4.70 -0.57
N SER A 96 2.11 -5.60 0.41
CA SER A 96 2.15 -5.23 1.82
C SER A 96 3.05 -6.15 2.64
N SER A 97 3.83 -5.57 3.54
CA SER A 97 4.75 -6.30 4.42
C SER A 97 4.45 -5.98 5.88
N SER A 98 4.60 -6.99 6.74
CA SER A 98 4.44 -6.83 8.19
C SER A 98 5.67 -7.36 8.95
N GLY A 99 5.62 -7.32 10.28
CA GLY A 99 6.64 -7.92 11.13
C GLY A 99 6.74 -9.45 11.00
N SER A 100 5.76 -10.12 10.39
CA SER A 100 5.66 -11.58 10.33
C SER A 100 6.57 -12.27 9.30
N SER A 101 7.57 -11.56 8.75
CA SER A 101 8.52 -12.08 7.74
C SER A 101 7.91 -12.47 6.39
N MET A 102 6.66 -12.09 6.15
CA MET A 102 5.95 -12.34 4.89
C MET A 102 5.55 -11.04 4.22
N ILE A 103 5.61 -11.06 2.89
CA ILE A 103 5.06 -10.05 2.00
C ILE A 103 3.85 -10.66 1.29
N LEU A 104 2.74 -9.95 1.30
CA LEU A 104 1.50 -10.35 0.64
C LEU A 104 1.29 -9.46 -0.58
N LEU A 105 1.07 -10.07 -1.74
CA LEU A 105 0.67 -9.39 -2.98
C LEU A 105 -0.83 -9.58 -3.19
N TRP A 106 -1.52 -8.49 -3.45
CA TRP A 106 -2.97 -8.43 -3.57
C TRP A 106 -3.37 -7.90 -4.93
N ASP A 107 -4.44 -8.44 -5.48
CA ASP A 107 -5.14 -7.85 -6.61
C ASP A 107 -6.01 -6.70 -6.11
N THR A 108 -5.77 -5.47 -6.59
CA THR A 108 -6.47 -4.28 -6.08
C THR A 108 -7.94 -4.23 -6.51
N ALA A 109 -8.28 -4.80 -7.66
CA ALA A 109 -9.62 -4.81 -8.22
C ALA A 109 -10.55 -5.76 -7.44
N SER A 110 -10.08 -6.96 -7.11
CA SER A 110 -10.85 -7.98 -6.39
C SER A 110 -10.61 -7.99 -4.89
N GLY A 111 -9.48 -7.43 -4.41
CA GLY A 111 -9.04 -7.53 -3.02
C GLY A 111 -8.56 -8.92 -2.63
N GLN A 112 -8.30 -9.81 -3.59
CA GLN A 112 -7.86 -11.17 -3.32
C GLN A 112 -6.34 -11.25 -3.17
N LEU A 113 -5.89 -12.17 -2.32
CA LEU A 113 -4.47 -12.48 -2.20
C LEU A 113 -4.00 -13.22 -3.46
N LYS A 114 -3.01 -12.65 -4.17
CA LYS A 114 -2.39 -13.26 -5.35
C LYS A 114 -1.31 -14.25 -4.94
N THR A 115 -0.39 -13.81 -4.10
CA THR A 115 0.75 -14.63 -3.67
C THR A 115 1.38 -14.10 -2.38
N THR A 116 2.19 -14.96 -1.76
CA THR A 116 2.97 -14.67 -0.55
C THR A 116 4.45 -14.85 -0.87
N LEU A 117 5.26 -13.87 -0.50
CA LEU A 117 6.71 -13.88 -0.71
C LEU A 117 7.43 -13.89 0.63
N ASP A 118 8.51 -14.68 0.69
CA ASP A 118 9.40 -14.69 1.85
C ASP A 118 10.27 -13.43 1.87
N GLY A 119 10.08 -12.60 2.89
CA GLY A 119 10.81 -11.35 3.04
C GLY A 119 10.17 -10.40 4.05
N HIS A 120 10.98 -9.49 4.58
CA HIS A 120 10.51 -8.41 5.43
C HIS A 120 11.29 -7.14 5.11
N GLY A 121 10.59 -6.01 5.15
CA GLY A 121 11.20 -4.70 4.98
C GLY A 121 10.39 -3.76 4.10
N ALA A 122 11.03 -2.66 3.71
CA ALA A 122 10.44 -1.66 2.84
C ALA A 122 10.40 -2.19 1.40
N MET A 123 9.34 -1.86 0.68
CA MET A 123 9.13 -2.31 -0.69
C MET A 123 8.82 -1.12 -1.59
N VAL A 124 9.27 -1.20 -2.83
CA VAL A 124 8.91 -0.27 -3.89
C VAL A 124 8.69 -1.04 -5.17
N PHE A 125 7.72 -0.62 -5.97
CA PHE A 125 7.61 -1.09 -7.34
C PHE A 125 8.53 -0.25 -8.24
N SER A 126 9.23 -0.90 -9.15
CA SER A 126 9.89 -0.22 -10.27
C SER A 126 8.87 0.18 -11.33
N PRO A 127 9.21 1.15 -12.22
CA PRO A 127 8.31 1.61 -13.27
C PRO A 127 7.85 0.52 -14.25
N ASP A 128 8.62 -0.57 -14.38
CA ASP A 128 8.30 -1.74 -15.20
C ASP A 128 7.44 -2.79 -14.48
N GLY A 129 7.05 -2.55 -13.22
CA GLY A 129 6.16 -3.41 -12.44
C GLY A 129 6.86 -4.49 -11.59
N ALA A 130 8.19 -4.55 -11.59
CA ALA A 130 8.92 -5.45 -10.70
C ALA A 130 8.86 -4.98 -9.23
N VAL A 131 8.82 -5.92 -8.28
CA VAL A 131 8.79 -5.60 -6.84
C VAL A 131 10.21 -5.63 -6.30
N LEU A 132 10.70 -4.49 -5.84
CA LEU A 132 11.97 -4.37 -5.13
C LEU A 132 11.71 -4.41 -3.63
N VAL A 133 12.29 -5.41 -2.96
CA VAL A 133 12.18 -5.58 -1.51
C VAL A 133 13.54 -5.31 -0.89
N ARG A 134 13.63 -4.27 -0.06
CA ARG A 134 14.84 -3.99 0.73
C ARG A 134 14.73 -4.65 2.09
N GLY A 135 15.54 -5.69 2.30
CA GLY A 135 15.72 -6.34 3.59
C GLY A 135 16.54 -5.50 4.57
N THR A 136 16.28 -5.67 5.86
CA THR A 136 16.90 -4.91 6.97
C THR A 136 18.38 -5.22 7.19
N ARG A 137 18.94 -6.27 6.57
CA ARG A 137 20.37 -6.65 6.66
C ARG A 137 21.22 -6.20 5.46
N GLY A 138 20.77 -5.22 4.69
CA GLY A 138 21.48 -4.72 3.51
C GLY A 138 21.28 -5.58 2.24
N CYS A 139 20.60 -6.73 2.33
CA CYS A 139 20.19 -7.50 1.16
C CYS A 139 18.98 -6.83 0.47
N VAL A 140 19.15 -6.41 -0.78
CA VAL A 140 18.04 -6.04 -1.67
C VAL A 140 17.68 -7.29 -2.48
N ARG A 141 16.40 -7.68 -2.46
CA ARG A 141 15.87 -8.76 -3.31
C ARG A 141 14.96 -8.14 -4.36
N CYS A 142 15.19 -8.50 -5.61
CA CYS A 142 14.34 -8.09 -6.74
C CYS A 142 13.47 -9.29 -7.14
N PHE A 143 12.16 -9.11 -7.10
CA PHE A 143 11.22 -10.08 -7.65
C PHE A 143 10.87 -9.64 -9.07
N ALA A 144 10.85 -10.60 -9.99
CA ALA A 144 10.77 -10.35 -11.43
C ALA A 144 9.50 -9.60 -11.85
N ASP A 145 8.42 -9.85 -11.12
CA ASP A 145 7.06 -9.42 -11.36
C ASP A 145 6.20 -9.73 -10.10
N ASP A 146 4.90 -9.46 -10.20
CA ASP A 146 3.89 -9.79 -9.19
C ASP A 146 3.49 -11.29 -9.17
N SER A 147 4.12 -12.13 -10.00
CA SER A 147 3.93 -13.58 -9.99
C SER A 147 4.73 -14.28 -8.88
N GLY A 148 5.68 -13.56 -8.27
CA GLY A 148 6.48 -14.04 -7.15
C GLY A 148 7.73 -14.82 -7.55
N GLN A 149 8.08 -14.85 -8.83
CA GLN A 149 9.32 -15.47 -9.31
C GLN A 149 10.54 -14.63 -8.91
N HIS A 150 11.54 -15.28 -8.29
CA HIS A 150 12.82 -14.65 -8.02
C HIS A 150 13.59 -14.46 -9.33
N LYS A 151 14.09 -13.24 -9.60
CA LYS A 151 15.22 -13.05 -10.51
C LYS A 151 16.48 -13.20 -9.69
N THR A 152 17.20 -14.31 -9.85
CA THR A 152 18.61 -14.37 -9.44
C THR A 152 19.35 -13.33 -10.27
N ALA A 153 19.82 -12.25 -9.64
CA ALA A 153 20.79 -11.38 -10.27
C ALA A 153 22.06 -12.19 -10.49
N HIS A 154 22.40 -12.49 -11.74
CA HIS A 154 23.78 -12.84 -12.08
C HIS A 154 24.57 -11.53 -12.12
N GLU A 155 25.71 -11.54 -11.42
CA GLU A 155 26.73 -10.47 -11.41
C GLU A 155 27.26 -10.14 -12.81
#